data_AF-A0A7N8WMY4-F1
#
_entry.id   AF-A0A7N8WMY4-F1
#
_cell.length_a   1.000
_cell.length_b   1.000
_cell.length_c   1.000
_cell.angle_alpha   90.00
_cell.angle_beta   90.00
_cell.angle_gamma   90.00
#
_symmetry.space_group_name_H-M   'P 1'
#
loop_
_entity.id
_entity.type
_entity.pdbx_description
1 polymer ?
#
loop_
_entity_poly.entity_id
_entity_poly.type
_entity_poly.pdbx_seq_one_letter_code
_entity_poly.pdbx_strand_id
1 'polypeptide(L)'
;MPHAVILPLLLLAVFTVCHGCLPDPASAYRFTGIVCRLTYPAAVVLNEKTTKVIEAAFQHARYPSMKGEKSLLFIGKVVYGLENLEIHNLSIGQSAFELRPGEGVAMEISNVSAIFKGTIQYGYGSWLVDIAHSVDFEVESQIDLGINPKLYCGDGKVAADTSDCYLNFHKLHLHLQGDKEPNWLKKLFTDFITFTVKLVVKGQICKEINKVANILADFIQDTAENFLSDGDIIVDISITAPPTITANYIESYHKGLTNYKNTSTVISDSVYHPDQLTENRMLYFWVSDQVFNPMLSAAHHDGRFQLNIFGTELLCQMCTWFSVMCISVLEVELTRLLDKQGTNLFDISNPEVLPRDGFVVIQMDFGFPHHLLVEFLKKTMQ
;
A
#
# COMPACT_ATOMS: atom_id res chain seq x y z
N MET A 1 -12.68 70.96 18.92
CA MET A 1 -13.83 70.20 18.36
C MET A 1 -13.76 70.33 16.84
N PRO A 2 -13.98 69.29 16.00
CA PRO A 2 -14.49 67.97 16.37
C PRO A 2 -13.83 66.74 15.67
N HIS A 3 -14.21 65.56 16.19
CA HIS A 3 -14.32 64.21 15.60
C HIS A 3 -13.09 63.48 15.00
N ALA A 4 -12.48 62.63 15.82
CA ALA A 4 -11.83 61.40 15.37
C ALA A 4 -12.72 60.20 15.75
N VAL A 5 -13.24 59.53 14.72
CA VAL A 5 -14.01 58.28 14.83
C VAL A 5 -13.01 57.14 14.99
N ILE A 6 -13.05 56.44 16.13
CA ILE A 6 -12.32 55.19 16.34
C ILE A 6 -13.29 54.06 16.00
N LEU A 7 -13.00 53.33 14.92
CA LEU A 7 -13.64 52.06 14.57
C LEU A 7 -12.60 50.96 14.79
N PRO A 8 -12.80 49.97 15.68
CA PRO A 8 -11.93 48.81 15.71
C PRO A 8 -12.39 47.84 14.61
N LEU A 9 -11.53 47.60 13.62
CA LEU A 9 -11.69 46.48 12.68
C LEU A 9 -11.52 45.18 13.47
N LEU A 10 -12.63 44.50 13.78
CA LEU A 10 -12.64 43.08 14.11
C LEU A 10 -12.45 42.29 12.82
N LEU A 11 -11.20 41.93 12.52
CA LEU A 11 -10.89 40.89 11.54
C LEU A 11 -11.21 39.54 12.17
N LEU A 12 -12.46 39.09 12.00
CA LEU A 12 -12.78 37.66 12.10
C LEU A 12 -12.09 36.96 10.92
N ALA A 13 -10.87 36.45 11.18
CA ALA A 13 -10.28 35.44 10.34
C ALA A 13 -11.19 34.21 10.43
N VAL A 14 -12.05 34.03 9.42
CA VAL A 14 -12.67 32.75 9.14
C VAL A 14 -11.53 31.84 8.72
N PHE A 15 -10.90 31.19 9.69
CA PHE A 15 -10.11 30.00 9.42
C PHE A 15 -11.12 28.97 8.90
N THR A 16 -11.26 28.90 7.58
CA THR A 16 -11.57 27.62 6.94
C THR A 16 -10.49 26.68 7.41
N VAL A 17 -10.79 25.90 8.46
CA VAL A 17 -9.91 24.84 8.94
C VAL A 17 -9.85 23.87 7.77
N CYS A 18 -8.80 23.99 6.95
CA CYS A 18 -8.41 22.91 6.06
C CYS A 18 -8.13 21.74 7.00
N HIS A 19 -9.07 20.79 7.10
CA HIS A 19 -8.95 19.64 8.00
C HIS A 19 -7.89 18.70 7.43
N GLY A 20 -6.63 19.13 7.50
CA GLY A 20 -5.49 18.24 7.39
C GLY A 20 -5.49 17.30 8.58
N CYS A 21 -4.81 16.17 8.44
CA CYS A 21 -4.72 15.19 9.50
C CYS A 21 -4.19 15.77 10.79
N LEU A 22 -4.83 15.40 11.90
CA LEU A 22 -4.37 15.77 13.22
C LEU A 22 -3.13 14.94 13.56
N PRO A 23 -2.09 15.55 14.18
CA PRO A 23 -0.84 14.86 14.45
C PRO A 23 -0.98 13.78 15.53
N ASP A 24 -1.90 13.97 16.47
CA ASP A 24 -2.19 13.02 17.54
C ASP A 24 -3.49 12.25 17.23
N PRO A 25 -3.45 10.91 17.10
CA PRO A 25 -4.64 10.11 16.85
C PRO A 25 -5.76 10.30 17.87
N ALA A 26 -5.43 10.44 19.16
CA ALA A 26 -6.45 10.58 20.20
C ALA A 26 -7.29 11.87 20.03
N SER A 27 -6.65 12.96 19.61
CA SER A 27 -7.35 14.20 19.26
C SER A 27 -8.30 14.06 18.05
N ALA A 28 -8.09 13.05 17.20
CA ALA A 28 -8.88 12.78 16.01
C ALA A 28 -10.09 11.87 16.24
N TYR A 29 -10.17 11.17 17.37
CA TYR A 29 -11.24 10.21 17.66
C TYR A 29 -12.63 10.85 17.57
N ARG A 30 -12.80 12.08 18.08
CA ARG A 30 -14.08 12.81 18.00
C ARG A 30 -14.55 13.14 16.57
N PHE A 31 -13.65 13.08 15.58
CA PHE A 31 -13.95 13.34 14.16
C PHE A 31 -14.02 12.05 13.33
N THR A 32 -13.86 10.89 13.97
CA THR A 32 -13.70 9.60 13.30
C THR A 32 -15.05 8.88 13.21
N GLY A 33 -15.54 8.66 12.00
CA GLY A 33 -16.77 7.91 11.74
C GLY A 33 -16.52 6.44 11.45
N ILE A 34 -15.35 6.08 10.90
CA ILE A 34 -14.98 4.69 10.59
C ILE A 34 -13.56 4.42 11.10
N VAL A 35 -13.34 3.25 11.71
CA VAL A 35 -12.01 2.76 12.07
C VAL A 35 -11.79 1.40 11.43
N CYS A 36 -10.62 1.20 10.85
CA CYS A 36 -10.16 -0.10 10.37
C CYS A 36 -9.00 -0.56 11.26
N ARG A 37 -9.13 -1.71 11.92
CA ARG A 37 -8.06 -2.33 12.70
C ARG A 37 -7.68 -3.67 12.09
N LEU A 38 -6.41 -3.78 11.73
CA LEU A 38 -5.77 -4.97 11.20
C LEU A 38 -4.85 -5.55 12.28
N THR A 39 -5.17 -6.73 12.79
CA THR A 39 -4.43 -7.35 13.89
C THR A 39 -3.22 -8.15 13.41
N TYR A 40 -2.37 -8.59 14.34
CA TYR A 40 -1.16 -9.34 14.04
C TYR A 40 -1.43 -10.61 13.19
N PRO A 41 -2.44 -11.45 13.47
CA PRO A 41 -2.80 -12.56 12.59
C PRO A 41 -3.10 -12.15 11.14
N ALA A 42 -3.74 -11.00 10.91
CA ALA A 42 -3.96 -10.49 9.55
C ALA A 42 -2.64 -10.11 8.87
N ALA A 43 -1.75 -9.43 9.60
CA ALA A 43 -0.44 -9.05 9.10
C ALA A 43 0.40 -10.29 8.73
N VAL A 44 0.27 -11.40 9.47
CA VAL A 44 0.89 -12.68 9.13
C VAL A 44 0.39 -13.21 7.78
N VAL A 45 -0.93 -13.24 7.57
CA VAL A 45 -1.52 -13.68 6.29
C VAL A 45 -1.07 -12.80 5.12
N LEU A 46 -0.96 -11.47 5.34
CA LEU A 46 -0.44 -10.54 4.33
C LEU A 46 1.04 -10.78 4.04
N ASN A 47 1.86 -11.04 5.07
CA ASN A 47 3.29 -11.29 4.92
C ASN A 47 3.60 -12.53 4.06
N GLU A 48 2.72 -13.54 4.05
CA GLU A 48 2.85 -14.68 3.13
C GLU A 48 2.85 -14.27 1.65
N LYS A 49 2.20 -13.14 1.32
CA LYS A 49 2.09 -12.63 -0.05
C LYS A 49 3.17 -11.59 -0.38
N THR A 50 3.88 -11.05 0.62
CA THR A 50 4.96 -10.06 0.44
C THR A 50 6.04 -10.55 -0.52
N THR A 51 6.41 -11.83 -0.47
CA THR A 51 7.45 -12.39 -1.36
C THR A 51 7.12 -12.21 -2.84
N LYS A 52 5.83 -12.29 -3.22
CA LYS A 52 5.38 -12.08 -4.61
C LYS A 52 5.43 -10.62 -5.04
N VAL A 53 5.14 -9.70 -4.12
CA VAL A 53 5.25 -8.26 -4.35
C VAL A 53 6.71 -7.86 -4.56
N ILE A 54 7.61 -8.38 -3.72
CA ILE A 54 9.06 -8.16 -3.84
C ILE A 54 9.62 -8.80 -5.12
N GLU A 55 9.18 -10.01 -5.45
CA GLU A 55 9.55 -10.68 -6.70
C GLU A 55 9.23 -9.79 -7.93
N ALA A 56 8.02 -9.22 -7.97
CA ALA A 56 7.62 -8.30 -9.03
C ALA A 56 8.47 -7.02 -9.07
N ALA A 57 8.77 -6.43 -7.90
CA ALA A 57 9.62 -5.23 -7.84
C ALA A 57 11.03 -5.48 -8.39
N PHE A 58 11.64 -6.62 -8.08
CA PHE A 58 12.95 -6.99 -8.65
C PHE A 58 12.88 -7.20 -10.17
N GLN A 59 11.84 -7.89 -10.67
CA GLN A 59 11.68 -8.15 -12.10
C GLN A 59 11.42 -6.88 -12.92
N HIS A 60 10.74 -5.89 -12.33
CA HIS A 60 10.41 -4.62 -13.00
C HIS A 60 11.48 -3.55 -12.87
N ALA A 61 12.41 -3.69 -11.91
CA ALA A 61 13.49 -2.75 -11.73
C ALA A 61 14.34 -2.61 -13.00
N ARG A 62 14.57 -1.36 -13.41
CA ARG A 62 15.40 -1.02 -14.57
C ARG A 62 16.74 -0.48 -14.11
N TYR A 63 17.82 -1.10 -14.58
CA TYR A 63 19.17 -0.73 -14.20
C TYR A 63 19.81 0.16 -15.26
N PRO A 64 20.20 1.41 -14.93
CA PRO A 64 20.82 2.31 -15.90
C PRO A 64 22.23 1.85 -16.27
N SER A 65 22.68 2.23 -17.47
CA SER A 65 24.07 2.02 -17.87
C SER A 65 25.02 2.79 -16.96
N MET A 66 26.11 2.14 -16.53
CA MET A 66 27.09 2.70 -15.62
C MET A 66 28.41 2.92 -16.37
N LYS A 67 28.89 4.16 -16.43
CA LYS A 67 30.16 4.49 -17.07
C LYS A 67 31.17 4.94 -16.04
N GLY A 68 32.43 4.59 -16.25
CA GLY A 68 33.51 4.92 -15.34
C GLY A 68 34.85 4.97 -16.03
N GLU A 69 35.80 5.58 -15.34
CA GLU A 69 37.18 5.69 -15.79
C GLU A 69 38.12 5.35 -14.65
N LYS A 70 39.15 4.54 -14.95
CA LYS A 70 40.15 4.16 -13.97
C LYS A 70 41.54 4.11 -14.57
N SER A 71 42.49 4.69 -13.85
CA SER A 71 43.91 4.51 -14.11
C SER A 71 44.41 3.23 -13.43
N LEU A 72 44.86 2.26 -14.21
CA LEU A 72 45.42 1.01 -13.74
C LEU A 72 46.94 0.99 -13.92
N LEU A 73 47.65 0.42 -12.95
CA LEU A 73 49.09 0.27 -12.99
C LEU A 73 49.49 -0.56 -14.23
N PHE A 74 50.48 -0.11 -15.00
CA PHE A 74 51.01 -0.73 -16.22
C PHE A 74 50.08 -0.76 -17.46
N ILE A 75 48.78 -0.45 -17.31
CA ILE A 75 47.79 -0.49 -18.40
C ILE A 75 47.39 0.92 -18.85
N GLY A 76 47.49 1.90 -17.95
CA GLY A 76 47.11 3.28 -18.22
C GLY A 76 45.63 3.53 -17.93
N LYS A 77 45.07 4.55 -18.60
CA LYS A 77 43.68 4.98 -18.39
C LYS A 77 42.73 4.07 -19.18
N VAL A 78 41.82 3.43 -18.45
CA VAL A 78 40.77 2.56 -18.98
C VAL A 78 39.42 3.23 -18.77
N VAL A 79 38.68 3.38 -19.86
CA VAL A 79 37.27 3.77 -19.82
C VAL A 79 36.43 2.50 -19.93
N TYR A 80 35.42 2.37 -19.07
CA TYR A 80 34.54 1.21 -19.07
C TYR A 80 33.08 1.63 -18.93
N GLY A 81 32.19 0.77 -19.44
CA GLY A 81 30.74 0.89 -19.37
C GLY A 81 30.13 -0.47 -19.05
N LEU A 82 29.15 -0.50 -18.17
CA LEU A 82 28.27 -1.64 -17.92
C LEU A 82 26.92 -1.29 -18.52
N GLU A 83 26.49 -2.07 -19.49
CA GLU A 83 25.27 -1.82 -20.26
C GLU A 83 24.32 -3.01 -20.18
N ASN A 84 23.04 -2.74 -20.43
CA ASN A 84 21.98 -3.76 -20.52
C ASN A 84 21.93 -4.71 -19.32
N LEU A 85 22.06 -4.15 -18.11
CA LEU A 85 21.97 -4.95 -16.88
C LEU A 85 20.50 -5.38 -16.66
N GLU A 86 20.26 -6.69 -16.63
CA GLU A 86 18.93 -7.29 -16.45
C GLU A 86 18.98 -8.47 -15.47
N ILE A 87 17.86 -8.76 -14.80
CA ILE A 87 17.71 -9.95 -13.95
C ILE A 87 17.16 -11.10 -14.80
N HIS A 88 17.80 -12.27 -14.73
CA HIS A 88 17.31 -13.48 -15.42
C HIS A 88 16.79 -14.55 -14.46
N ASN A 89 17.51 -14.83 -13.38
CA ASN A 89 17.11 -15.85 -12.41
C ASN A 89 16.98 -15.20 -11.04
N LEU A 90 15.75 -15.10 -10.55
CA LEU A 90 15.43 -14.56 -9.23
C LEU A 90 14.80 -15.65 -8.37
N SER A 91 15.25 -15.75 -7.14
CA SER A 91 14.61 -16.52 -6.09
C SER A 91 14.49 -15.64 -4.85
N ILE A 92 13.28 -15.50 -4.34
CA ILE A 92 12.99 -14.82 -3.07
C ILE A 92 12.91 -15.90 -1.99
N GLY A 93 13.66 -15.72 -0.90
CA GLY A 93 13.63 -16.63 0.25
C GLY A 93 12.46 -16.33 1.19
N GLN A 94 12.74 -16.14 2.47
CA GLN A 94 11.71 -15.98 3.50
C GLN A 94 11.49 -14.50 3.83
N SER A 95 10.22 -14.12 4.00
CA SER A 95 9.80 -12.80 4.48
C SER A 95 9.40 -12.89 5.94
N ALA A 96 10.01 -12.05 6.78
CA ALA A 96 9.63 -11.85 8.18
C ALA A 96 9.24 -10.39 8.39
N PHE A 97 8.37 -10.14 9.38
CA PHE A 97 7.98 -8.79 9.75
C PHE A 97 7.81 -8.64 11.26
N GLU A 98 7.86 -7.40 11.72
CA GLU A 98 7.63 -7.00 13.10
C GLU A 98 6.86 -5.66 13.12
N LEU A 99 5.83 -5.56 13.95
CA LEU A 99 5.15 -4.28 14.20
C LEU A 99 5.86 -3.55 15.34
N ARG A 100 6.40 -2.36 15.05
CA ARG A 100 7.18 -1.58 16.02
C ARG A 100 6.40 -0.34 16.45
N PRO A 101 5.90 -0.30 17.70
CA PRO A 101 5.12 0.83 18.20
C PRO A 101 5.85 2.16 18.07
N GLY A 102 5.21 3.14 17.45
CA GLY A 102 5.77 4.48 17.23
C GLY A 102 6.87 4.58 16.17
N GLU A 103 7.28 3.46 15.56
CA GLU A 103 8.31 3.45 14.50
C GLU A 103 7.73 3.12 13.12
N GLY A 104 7.05 1.97 12.98
CA GLY A 104 6.61 1.47 11.67
C GLY A 104 6.42 -0.05 11.64
N VAL A 105 6.43 -0.60 10.42
CA VAL A 105 6.52 -2.06 10.21
C VAL A 105 7.95 -2.35 9.77
N ALA A 106 8.67 -3.23 10.47
CA ALA A 106 9.98 -3.68 10.02
C ALA A 106 9.82 -4.98 9.23
N MET A 107 10.37 -5.05 8.03
CA MET A 107 10.31 -6.22 7.17
C MET A 107 11.72 -6.64 6.76
N GLU A 108 12.01 -7.94 6.85
CA GLU A 108 13.28 -8.53 6.44
C GLU A 108 13.01 -9.69 5.49
N ILE A 109 13.58 -9.62 4.30
CA ILE A 109 13.51 -10.64 3.27
C ILE A 109 14.90 -11.25 3.12
N SER A 110 15.03 -12.50 3.55
CA SER A 110 16.32 -13.20 3.62
C SER A 110 16.49 -14.20 2.48
N ASN A 111 17.74 -14.54 2.18
CA ASN A 111 18.10 -15.54 1.17
C ASN A 111 17.60 -15.21 -0.25
N VAL A 112 17.66 -13.93 -0.64
CA VAL A 112 17.36 -13.53 -2.02
C VAL A 112 18.56 -13.87 -2.91
N SER A 113 18.31 -14.64 -3.96
CA SER A 113 19.32 -14.98 -4.97
C SER A 113 18.92 -14.39 -6.31
N ALA A 114 19.82 -13.60 -6.91
CA ALA A 114 19.61 -13.03 -8.23
C ALA A 114 20.85 -13.22 -9.12
N ILE A 115 20.61 -13.61 -10.38
CA ILE A 115 21.62 -13.58 -11.45
C ILE A 115 21.34 -12.38 -12.35
N PHE A 116 22.26 -11.44 -12.33
CA PHE A 116 22.24 -10.28 -13.21
C PHE A 116 23.08 -10.57 -14.45
N LYS A 117 22.59 -10.25 -15.64
CA LYS A 117 23.36 -10.35 -16.89
C LYS A 117 23.50 -8.98 -17.51
N GLY A 118 24.57 -8.76 -18.24
CA GLY A 118 24.78 -7.55 -19.02
C GLY A 118 26.05 -7.62 -19.85
N THR A 119 26.46 -6.47 -20.37
CA THR A 119 27.63 -6.38 -21.24
C THR A 119 28.60 -5.31 -20.70
N ILE A 120 29.87 -5.68 -20.57
CA ILE A 120 30.95 -4.74 -20.26
C ILE A 120 31.57 -4.26 -21.56
N GLN A 121 31.55 -2.95 -21.79
CA GLN A 121 32.33 -2.29 -22.81
C GLN A 121 33.56 -1.63 -22.19
N TYR A 122 34.75 -1.80 -22.77
CA TYR A 122 35.96 -1.13 -22.28
C TYR A 122 36.93 -0.78 -23.40
N GLY A 123 37.69 0.30 -23.19
CA GLY A 123 38.70 0.81 -24.12
C GLY A 123 39.91 1.41 -23.41
N TYR A 124 41.04 1.43 -24.11
CA TYR A 124 42.31 1.97 -23.61
C TYR A 124 42.57 3.36 -24.23
N GLY A 125 42.77 4.39 -23.40
CA GLY A 125 43.11 5.74 -23.87
C GLY A 125 41.96 6.78 -23.83
N SER A 126 42.17 7.91 -24.50
CA SER A 126 41.22 9.03 -24.56
C SER A 126 40.05 8.71 -25.51
N TRP A 127 38.86 9.29 -25.27
CA TRP A 127 37.59 9.18 -26.06
C TRP A 127 37.77 8.90 -27.56
N LEU A 128 38.77 9.50 -28.22
CA LEU A 128 38.97 9.55 -29.68
C LEU A 128 39.38 8.23 -30.40
N VAL A 129 39.52 7.08 -29.72
CA VAL A 129 39.93 5.81 -30.36
C VAL A 129 38.94 4.68 -30.02
N ASP A 130 38.08 4.34 -30.99
CA ASP A 130 37.06 3.28 -30.90
C ASP A 130 37.67 1.87 -31.04
N ILE A 131 38.38 1.42 -30.00
CA ILE A 131 38.57 -0.03 -29.78
C ILE A 131 37.83 -0.38 -28.51
N ALA A 132 36.49 -0.41 -28.60
CA ALA A 132 35.62 -0.88 -27.54
C ALA A 132 35.58 -2.42 -27.60
N HIS A 133 36.28 -3.06 -26.67
CA HIS A 133 36.07 -4.48 -26.41
C HIS A 133 34.75 -4.64 -25.67
N SER A 134 33.98 -5.67 -26.03
CA SER A 134 32.70 -5.99 -25.43
C SER A 134 32.73 -7.41 -24.90
N VAL A 135 32.37 -7.61 -23.64
CA VAL A 135 32.36 -8.91 -22.98
C VAL A 135 31.07 -9.05 -22.18
N ASP A 136 30.31 -10.10 -22.46
CA ASP A 136 29.11 -10.40 -21.68
C ASP A 136 29.50 -10.94 -20.31
N PHE A 137 28.67 -10.63 -19.31
CA PHE A 137 28.92 -11.01 -17.94
C PHE A 137 27.65 -11.45 -17.22
N GLU A 138 27.87 -12.29 -16.21
CA GLU A 138 26.86 -12.69 -15.24
C GLU A 138 27.36 -12.36 -13.83
N VAL A 139 26.49 -11.79 -12.99
CA VAL A 139 26.78 -11.55 -11.58
C VAL A 139 25.84 -12.40 -10.74
N GLU A 140 26.41 -13.36 -10.03
CA GLU A 140 25.68 -14.15 -9.04
C GLU A 140 25.66 -13.40 -7.70
N SER A 141 24.47 -13.26 -7.11
CA SER A 141 24.28 -12.53 -5.85
C SER A 141 23.49 -13.31 -4.80
N GLN A 142 23.82 -13.07 -3.53
CA GLN A 142 23.03 -13.46 -2.35
C GLN A 142 22.83 -12.23 -1.48
N ILE A 143 21.57 -11.90 -1.22
CA ILE A 143 21.14 -10.62 -0.68
C ILE A 143 20.11 -10.83 0.43
N ASP A 144 20.20 -10.03 1.48
CA ASP A 144 19.08 -9.77 2.39
C ASP A 144 18.57 -8.34 2.17
N LEU A 145 17.25 -8.18 2.15
CA LEU A 145 16.56 -6.91 1.92
C LEU A 145 15.78 -6.54 3.18
N GLY A 146 16.06 -5.36 3.73
CA GLY A 146 15.27 -4.78 4.80
C GLY A 146 14.48 -3.57 4.31
N ILE A 147 13.22 -3.47 4.73
CA ILE A 147 12.32 -2.36 4.40
C ILE A 147 11.55 -2.00 5.68
N ASN A 148 11.61 -0.73 6.09
CA ASN A 148 10.95 -0.27 7.31
C ASN A 148 9.91 0.82 7.00
N PRO A 149 8.75 0.48 6.38
CA PRO A 149 7.72 1.47 6.09
C PRO A 149 7.18 2.16 7.34
N LYS A 150 7.07 3.49 7.25
CA LYS A 150 6.34 4.31 8.22
C LYS A 150 5.01 4.76 7.63
N LEU A 151 3.92 4.57 8.36
CA LEU A 151 2.60 5.00 7.91
C LEU A 151 2.36 6.45 8.33
N TYR A 152 1.86 7.26 7.40
CA TYR A 152 1.56 8.66 7.64
C TYR A 152 0.29 9.08 6.90
N CYS A 153 -0.15 10.31 7.16
CA CYS A 153 -1.23 10.91 6.38
C CYS A 153 -0.69 11.69 5.19
N GLY A 154 -0.91 11.16 3.99
CA GLY A 154 -0.59 11.79 2.72
C GLY A 154 -1.88 12.16 1.99
N ASP A 155 -2.15 13.45 1.80
CA ASP A 155 -3.31 13.96 1.05
C ASP A 155 -4.67 13.37 1.47
N GLY A 156 -4.85 13.14 2.78
CA GLY A 156 -6.08 12.56 3.34
C GLY A 156 -6.17 11.04 3.18
N LYS A 157 -5.13 10.36 2.69
CA LYS A 157 -5.01 8.91 2.58
C LYS A 157 -3.90 8.37 3.48
N VAL A 158 -4.00 7.09 3.83
CA VAL A 158 -2.89 6.34 4.42
C VAL A 158 -1.80 6.21 3.36
N ALA A 159 -0.62 6.76 3.65
CA ALA A 159 0.55 6.67 2.81
C ALA A 159 1.69 5.98 3.55
N ALA A 160 2.62 5.37 2.81
CA ALA A 160 3.77 4.68 3.37
C ALA A 160 5.07 5.35 2.93
N ASP A 161 5.93 5.70 3.90
CA ASP A 161 7.30 6.12 3.64
C ASP A 161 8.23 4.90 3.75
N THR A 162 8.69 4.42 2.60
CA THR A 162 9.63 3.27 2.50
C THR A 162 11.07 3.73 2.24
N SER A 163 11.43 4.96 2.62
CA SER A 163 12.79 5.50 2.41
C SER A 163 13.87 4.72 3.15
N ASP A 164 13.54 4.14 4.31
CA ASP A 164 14.40 3.19 5.01
C ASP A 164 14.32 1.81 4.34
N CYS A 165 15.13 1.67 3.29
CA CYS A 165 15.30 0.45 2.52
C CYS A 165 16.80 0.17 2.30
N TYR A 166 17.22 -1.06 2.57
CA TYR A 166 18.61 -1.48 2.44
C TYR A 166 18.75 -2.88 1.86
N LEU A 167 19.87 -3.11 1.18
CA LEU A 167 20.27 -4.43 0.67
C LEU A 167 21.63 -4.78 1.25
N ASN A 168 21.72 -5.93 1.90
CA ASN A 168 22.94 -6.52 2.42
C ASN A 168 23.41 -7.62 1.48
N PHE A 169 24.53 -7.39 0.80
CA PHE A 169 25.09 -8.34 -0.17
C PHE A 169 26.11 -9.26 0.52
N HIS A 170 25.71 -10.51 0.77
CA HIS A 170 26.60 -11.57 1.27
C HIS A 170 27.53 -12.11 0.19
N LYS A 171 27.01 -12.17 -1.05
CA LYS A 171 27.72 -12.69 -2.22
C LYS A 171 27.50 -11.77 -3.41
N LEU A 172 28.57 -11.48 -4.17
CA LEU A 172 28.51 -10.78 -5.45
C LEU A 172 29.73 -11.20 -6.31
N HIS A 173 29.56 -12.21 -7.16
CA HIS A 173 30.65 -12.72 -8.01
C HIS A 173 30.37 -12.48 -9.48
N LEU A 174 31.36 -11.88 -10.15
CA LEU A 174 31.37 -11.71 -11.60
C LEU A 174 31.89 -12.97 -12.28
N HIS A 175 31.13 -13.43 -13.26
CA HIS A 175 31.52 -14.39 -14.28
C HIS A 175 31.55 -13.64 -15.61
N LEU A 176 32.70 -13.63 -16.28
CA LEU A 176 32.80 -13.11 -17.64
C LEU A 176 32.60 -14.27 -18.61
N GLN A 177 32.00 -14.00 -19.75
CA GLN A 177 31.77 -15.02 -20.77
C GLN A 177 32.92 -15.03 -21.78
N GLY A 178 33.68 -16.13 -21.81
CA GLY A 178 34.73 -16.41 -22.81
C GLY A 178 36.14 -16.58 -22.23
N ASP A 179 37.05 -17.20 -23.01
CA ASP A 179 38.39 -17.61 -22.53
C ASP A 179 39.45 -16.48 -22.52
N LYS A 180 39.09 -15.28 -22.98
CA LYS A 180 40.00 -14.13 -23.11
C LYS A 180 39.70 -13.06 -22.06
N GLU A 181 39.88 -13.42 -20.79
CA GLU A 181 39.66 -12.50 -19.68
C GLU A 181 40.98 -11.86 -19.23
N PRO A 182 41.13 -10.53 -19.31
CA PRO A 182 42.28 -9.86 -18.72
C PRO A 182 42.20 -9.91 -17.19
N ASN A 183 43.26 -10.33 -16.51
CA ASN A 183 43.32 -10.33 -15.03
C ASN A 183 42.99 -8.97 -14.40
N TRP A 184 43.29 -7.87 -15.11
CA TRP A 184 42.98 -6.53 -14.64
C TRP A 184 41.48 -6.24 -14.56
N LEU A 185 40.66 -6.86 -15.42
CA LEU A 185 39.22 -6.63 -15.46
C LEU A 185 38.53 -7.27 -14.23
N LYS A 186 38.96 -8.46 -13.83
CA LYS A 186 38.55 -9.09 -12.57
C LYS A 186 38.89 -8.22 -11.36
N LYS A 187 40.09 -7.63 -11.36
CA LYS A 187 40.54 -6.73 -10.29
C LYS A 187 39.74 -5.42 -10.27
N LEU A 188 39.53 -4.80 -11.44
CA LEU A 188 38.69 -3.60 -11.57
C LEU A 188 37.26 -3.87 -11.07
N PHE A 189 36.73 -5.06 -11.37
CA PHE A 189 35.41 -5.42 -10.90
C PHE A 189 35.35 -5.50 -9.37
N THR A 190 36.29 -6.23 -8.78
CA THR A 190 36.39 -6.42 -7.33
C THR A 190 36.58 -5.10 -6.59
N ASP A 191 37.48 -4.23 -7.10
CA ASP A 191 37.89 -3.03 -6.38
C ASP A 191 36.91 -1.85 -6.54
N PHE A 192 36.18 -1.75 -7.65
CA PHE A 192 35.37 -0.55 -7.97
C PHE A 192 33.96 -0.86 -8.48
N ILE A 193 33.81 -1.77 -9.45
CA ILE A 193 32.50 -2.02 -10.05
C ILE A 193 31.54 -2.62 -9.03
N THR A 194 32.03 -3.52 -8.17
CA THR A 194 31.25 -4.15 -7.10
C THR A 194 30.50 -3.10 -6.27
N PHE A 195 31.17 -2.02 -5.87
CA PHE A 195 30.55 -0.97 -5.08
C PHE A 195 29.48 -0.20 -5.86
N THR A 196 29.79 0.21 -7.09
CA THR A 196 28.85 0.92 -7.97
C THR A 196 27.61 0.07 -8.26
N VAL A 197 27.80 -1.22 -8.58
CA VAL A 197 26.70 -2.16 -8.82
C VAL A 197 25.84 -2.31 -7.57
N LYS A 198 26.43 -2.49 -6.38
CA LYS A 198 25.67 -2.58 -5.12
C LYS A 198 24.79 -1.34 -4.89
N LEU A 199 25.32 -0.14 -5.11
CA LEU A 199 24.57 1.10 -4.94
C LEU A 199 23.45 1.26 -5.97
N VAL A 200 23.74 0.99 -7.25
CA VAL A 200 22.74 1.11 -8.32
C VAL A 200 21.63 0.08 -8.14
N VAL A 201 21.99 -1.17 -7.83
CA VAL A 201 21.03 -2.25 -7.57
C VAL A 201 20.16 -1.92 -6.37
N LYS A 202 20.75 -1.49 -5.25
CA LYS A 202 20.00 -0.99 -4.08
C LYS A 202 19.05 0.14 -4.46
N GLY A 203 19.55 1.16 -5.16
CA GLY A 203 18.77 2.33 -5.52
C GLY A 203 17.56 2.00 -6.40
N GLN A 204 17.74 1.17 -7.43
CA GLN A 204 16.66 0.81 -8.34
C GLN A 204 15.63 -0.13 -7.69
N ILE A 205 16.07 -1.12 -6.92
CA ILE A 205 15.16 -2.03 -6.22
C ILE A 205 14.33 -1.28 -5.17
N CYS A 206 14.97 -0.48 -4.31
CA CYS A 206 14.25 0.30 -3.30
C CYS A 206 13.30 1.32 -3.93
N LYS A 207 13.67 1.91 -5.08
CA LYS A 207 12.78 2.80 -5.84
C LYS A 207 11.56 2.05 -6.37
N GLU A 208 11.73 0.88 -6.96
CA GLU A 208 10.62 0.09 -7.49
C GLU A 208 9.70 -0.42 -6.36
N ILE A 209 10.28 -0.84 -5.22
CA ILE A 209 9.52 -1.21 -4.02
C ILE A 209 8.65 -0.04 -3.53
N ASN A 210 9.21 1.17 -3.43
CA ASN A 210 8.47 2.36 -3.02
C ASN A 210 7.29 2.64 -3.96
N LYS A 211 7.52 2.54 -5.28
CA LYS A 211 6.47 2.69 -6.29
C LYS A 211 5.36 1.65 -6.11
N VAL A 212 5.71 0.37 -5.99
CA VAL A 212 4.77 -0.73 -5.80
C VAL A 212 3.97 -0.58 -4.50
N ALA A 213 4.60 -0.15 -3.41
CA ALA A 213 3.96 0.07 -2.12
C ALA A 213 2.90 1.18 -2.18
N ASN A 214 3.20 2.32 -2.83
CA ASN A 214 2.23 3.40 -2.99
C ASN A 214 1.07 3.00 -3.91
N ILE A 215 1.34 2.28 -5.02
CA ILE A 215 0.29 1.75 -5.89
C ILE A 215 -0.65 0.82 -5.10
N LEU A 216 -0.10 -0.03 -4.23
CA LEU A 216 -0.90 -0.91 -3.38
C LEU A 216 -1.76 -0.12 -2.38
N ALA A 217 -1.19 0.89 -1.74
CA ALA A 217 -1.91 1.73 -0.78
C ALA A 217 -3.06 2.50 -1.46
N ASP A 218 -2.83 3.07 -2.64
CA ASP A 218 -3.85 3.76 -3.43
C ASP A 218 -4.94 2.78 -3.88
N PHE A 219 -4.55 1.62 -4.44
CA PHE A 219 -5.51 0.62 -4.90
C PHE A 219 -6.46 0.15 -3.79
N ILE A 220 -5.95 -0.11 -2.59
CA ILE A 220 -6.77 -0.57 -1.45
C ILE A 220 -7.77 0.52 -1.06
N GLN A 221 -7.32 1.77 -0.95
CA GLN A 221 -8.17 2.88 -0.51
C GLN A 221 -9.19 3.28 -1.58
N ASP A 222 -8.80 3.32 -2.85
CA ASP A 222 -9.72 3.57 -3.97
C ASP A 222 -10.76 2.46 -4.07
N THR A 223 -10.38 1.20 -3.81
CA THR A 223 -11.33 0.09 -3.76
C THR A 223 -12.32 0.28 -2.61
N ALA A 224 -11.86 0.71 -1.43
CA ALA A 224 -12.75 1.01 -0.31
C ALA A 224 -13.67 2.21 -0.57
N GLU A 225 -13.18 3.27 -1.21
CA GLU A 225 -13.99 4.43 -1.63
C GLU A 225 -15.09 4.00 -2.61
N ASN A 226 -14.74 3.19 -3.62
CA ASN A 226 -15.69 2.66 -4.60
C ASN A 226 -16.73 1.73 -3.96
N PHE A 227 -16.30 0.93 -2.99
CA PHE A 227 -17.19 0.03 -2.24
C PHE A 227 -18.28 0.80 -1.49
N LEU A 228 -17.91 1.95 -0.90
CA LEU A 228 -18.82 2.83 -0.15
C LEU A 228 -19.50 3.89 -1.03
N SER A 229 -19.43 3.73 -2.35
CA SER A 229 -20.03 4.64 -3.32
C SER A 229 -21.00 3.89 -4.24
N ASP A 230 -22.21 4.42 -4.41
CA ASP A 230 -23.15 3.94 -5.42
C ASP A 230 -24.04 5.08 -5.90
N GLY A 231 -23.92 5.45 -7.19
CA GLY A 231 -24.61 6.61 -7.77
C GLY A 231 -24.20 7.93 -7.10
N ASP A 232 -25.18 8.71 -6.66
CA ASP A 232 -24.96 10.03 -6.01
C ASP A 232 -24.65 9.93 -4.50
N ILE A 233 -24.53 8.71 -3.94
CA ILE A 233 -24.24 8.47 -2.52
C ILE A 233 -22.79 8.02 -2.40
N ILE A 234 -21.96 8.83 -1.74
CA ILE A 234 -20.52 8.62 -1.60
C ILE A 234 -20.13 8.81 -0.14
N VAL A 235 -19.32 7.94 0.44
CA VAL A 235 -18.75 8.15 1.79
C VAL A 235 -17.30 8.62 1.68
N ASP A 236 -17.00 9.81 2.22
CA ASP A 236 -15.63 10.30 2.38
C ASP A 236 -14.91 9.51 3.49
N ILE A 237 -14.01 8.63 3.08
CA ILE A 237 -13.14 7.85 3.97
C ILE A 237 -11.72 8.41 4.09
N SER A 238 -11.53 9.70 3.81
CA SER A 238 -10.27 10.37 4.12
C SER A 238 -9.91 10.15 5.58
N ILE A 239 -8.64 9.94 5.88
CA ILE A 239 -8.17 9.73 7.24
C ILE A 239 -8.11 11.03 8.05
N THR A 240 -8.32 10.91 9.36
CA THR A 240 -8.35 12.03 10.32
C THR A 240 -7.02 12.24 11.04
N ALA A 241 -6.16 11.20 11.08
CA ALA A 241 -4.84 11.20 11.69
C ALA A 241 -3.95 10.10 11.06
N PRO A 242 -2.61 10.16 11.22
CA PRO A 242 -1.73 9.04 10.90
C PRO A 242 -2.17 7.74 11.58
N PRO A 243 -2.02 6.58 10.93
CA PRO A 243 -2.35 5.29 11.54
C PRO A 243 -1.54 4.99 12.80
N THR A 244 -2.17 4.34 13.77
CA THR A 244 -1.50 3.83 14.97
C THR A 244 -0.95 2.44 14.71
N ILE A 245 0.30 2.18 15.09
CA ILE A 245 0.90 0.85 15.08
C ILE A 245 1.24 0.47 16.51
N THR A 246 0.77 -0.70 16.94
CA THR A 246 1.14 -1.35 18.20
C THR A 246 1.86 -2.66 17.89
N ALA A 247 2.27 -3.41 18.91
CA ALA A 247 2.84 -4.75 18.71
C ALA A 247 1.80 -5.75 18.17
N ASN A 248 0.49 -5.45 18.34
CA ASN A 248 -0.59 -6.39 18.06
C ASN A 248 -1.48 -5.96 16.89
N TYR A 249 -1.48 -4.70 16.48
CA TYR A 249 -2.35 -4.22 15.41
C TYR A 249 -1.85 -2.93 14.74
N ILE A 250 -2.37 -2.70 13.54
CA ILE A 250 -2.33 -1.44 12.79
C ILE A 250 -3.75 -0.90 12.72
N GLU A 251 -3.96 0.37 13.01
CA GLU A 251 -5.29 0.98 13.04
C GLU A 251 -5.32 2.33 12.32
N SER A 252 -6.28 2.51 11.42
CA SER A 252 -6.53 3.75 10.69
C SER A 252 -7.88 4.35 11.04
N TYR A 253 -7.93 5.69 11.06
CA TYR A 253 -9.08 6.48 11.51
C TYR A 253 -9.59 7.31 10.34
N HIS A 254 -10.86 7.13 9.97
CA HIS A 254 -11.46 7.71 8.77
C HIS A 254 -12.65 8.60 9.14
N LYS A 255 -12.86 9.67 8.37
CA LYS A 255 -13.94 10.63 8.63
C LYS A 255 -15.32 9.96 8.54
N GLY A 256 -15.58 9.20 7.47
CA GLY A 256 -16.86 8.52 7.27
C GLY A 256 -18.02 9.46 6.91
N LEU A 257 -17.77 10.56 6.18
CA LEU A 257 -18.82 11.55 5.89
C LEU A 257 -19.63 11.12 4.67
N THR A 258 -20.93 10.90 4.84
CA THR A 258 -21.82 10.68 3.70
C THR A 258 -22.02 11.99 2.93
N ASN A 259 -21.83 11.92 1.62
CA ASN A 259 -22.14 12.93 0.62
C ASN A 259 -23.33 12.47 -0.23
N TYR A 260 -24.35 13.31 -0.34
CA TYR A 260 -25.50 13.09 -1.22
C TYR A 260 -25.92 14.39 -1.90
N LYS A 261 -25.96 14.42 -3.23
CA LYS A 261 -26.35 15.59 -4.05
C LYS A 261 -25.68 16.90 -3.59
N ASN A 262 -24.35 16.86 -3.45
CA ASN A 262 -23.49 17.97 -3.00
C ASN A 262 -23.73 18.45 -1.55
N THR A 263 -24.46 17.69 -0.74
CA THR A 263 -24.57 17.93 0.71
C THR A 263 -23.70 16.91 1.44
N SER A 264 -22.78 17.39 2.28
CA SER A 264 -21.91 16.56 3.10
C SER A 264 -22.37 16.59 4.56
N THR A 265 -22.27 15.45 5.23
CA THR A 265 -22.47 15.36 6.68
C THR A 265 -21.24 15.79 7.45
N VAL A 266 -21.41 16.03 8.75
CA VAL A 266 -20.33 16.44 9.65
C VAL A 266 -20.36 15.54 10.87
N ILE A 267 -19.19 15.06 11.29
CA ILE A 267 -18.97 14.30 12.53
C ILE A 267 -18.03 15.14 13.40
N SER A 268 -18.44 15.42 14.64
CA SER A 268 -17.66 16.27 15.55
C SER A 268 -17.60 15.78 17.00
N ASP A 269 -18.43 14.80 17.34
CA ASP A 269 -18.65 14.23 18.66
C ASP A 269 -18.74 12.69 18.58
N SER A 270 -17.89 12.07 17.77
CA SER A 270 -17.79 10.61 17.69
C SER A 270 -17.45 10.01 19.05
N VAL A 271 -18.12 8.89 19.35
CA VAL A 271 -17.98 8.12 20.60
C VAL A 271 -16.88 7.06 20.52
N TYR A 272 -16.08 7.07 19.45
CA TYR A 272 -15.02 6.08 19.24
C TYR A 272 -14.01 6.09 20.40
N HIS A 273 -13.67 4.88 20.87
CA HIS A 273 -12.57 4.65 21.79
C HIS A 273 -11.86 3.32 21.44
N PRO A 274 -10.52 3.24 21.46
CA PRO A 274 -9.78 2.03 21.08
C PRO A 274 -10.18 0.75 21.82
N ASP A 275 -10.59 0.86 23.09
CA ASP A 275 -11.05 -0.27 23.93
C ASP A 275 -12.36 -0.91 23.45
N GLN A 276 -13.07 -0.28 22.51
CA GLN A 276 -14.29 -0.83 21.91
C GLN A 276 -14.00 -1.96 20.91
N LEU A 277 -12.75 -2.08 20.47
CA LEU A 277 -12.30 -3.10 19.53
C LEU A 277 -11.37 -4.08 20.24
N THR A 278 -11.58 -5.37 20.00
CA THR A 278 -10.74 -6.45 20.50
C THR A 278 -9.64 -6.81 19.49
N GLU A 279 -8.91 -7.90 19.74
CA GLU A 279 -7.77 -8.35 18.91
C GLU A 279 -7.85 -9.87 18.59
N ASN A 280 -9.04 -10.48 18.74
CA ASN A 280 -9.26 -11.93 18.57
C ASN A 280 -9.64 -12.37 17.14
N ARG A 281 -9.79 -11.42 16.22
CA ARG A 281 -10.06 -11.62 14.79
C ARG A 281 -9.00 -10.91 13.96
N MET A 282 -8.89 -11.23 12.69
CA MET A 282 -7.93 -10.60 11.79
C MET A 282 -8.25 -9.13 11.50
N LEU A 283 -9.53 -8.82 11.25
CA LEU A 283 -9.96 -7.51 10.77
C LEU A 283 -11.17 -7.02 11.55
N TYR A 284 -11.16 -5.72 11.87
CA TYR A 284 -12.26 -5.03 12.49
C TYR A 284 -12.58 -3.74 11.75
N PHE A 285 -13.86 -3.50 11.55
CA PHE A 285 -14.40 -2.19 11.20
C PHE A 285 -15.29 -1.72 12.33
N TRP A 286 -14.95 -0.58 12.91
CA TRP A 286 -15.89 0.18 13.75
C TRP A 286 -16.54 1.24 12.87
N VAL A 287 -17.86 1.31 12.87
CA VAL A 287 -18.60 2.26 12.05
C VAL A 287 -19.66 2.96 12.90
N SER A 288 -19.60 4.28 13.00
CA SER A 288 -20.54 5.08 13.77
C SER A 288 -21.94 5.10 13.13
N ASP A 289 -22.97 5.22 13.97
CA ASP A 289 -24.32 5.54 13.51
C ASP A 289 -24.39 6.90 12.81
N GLN A 290 -23.44 7.80 13.09
CA GLN A 290 -23.29 9.07 12.37
C GLN A 290 -22.83 8.87 10.90
N VAL A 291 -22.39 7.66 10.53
CA VAL A 291 -22.12 7.24 9.14
C VAL A 291 -23.32 6.50 8.57
N PHE A 292 -23.84 5.50 9.27
CA PHE A 292 -24.95 4.67 8.77
C PHE A 292 -26.24 5.45 8.59
N ASN A 293 -26.63 6.30 9.55
CA ASN A 293 -27.92 7.00 9.50
C ASN A 293 -28.00 7.95 8.30
N PRO A 294 -27.02 8.82 8.03
CA PRO A 294 -27.05 9.65 6.82
C PRO A 294 -26.99 8.83 5.53
N MET A 295 -26.20 7.76 5.48
CA MET A 295 -26.11 6.87 4.32
C MET A 295 -27.46 6.21 4.01
N LEU A 296 -28.13 5.65 5.02
CA LEU A 296 -29.46 5.06 4.87
C LEU A 296 -30.52 6.11 4.53
N SER A 297 -30.45 7.31 5.13
CA SER A 297 -31.34 8.42 4.79
C SER A 297 -31.17 8.85 3.33
N ALA A 298 -29.93 8.92 2.84
CA ALA A 298 -29.64 9.22 1.44
C ALA A 298 -30.21 8.14 0.52
N ALA A 299 -29.99 6.85 0.82
CA ALA A 299 -30.54 5.74 0.05
C ALA A 299 -32.08 5.74 0.01
N HIS A 300 -32.72 6.07 1.13
CA HIS A 300 -34.17 6.24 1.20
C HIS A 300 -34.66 7.40 0.32
N HIS A 301 -34.02 8.57 0.41
CA HIS A 301 -34.35 9.74 -0.41
C HIS A 301 -34.09 9.50 -1.91
N ASP A 302 -33.14 8.63 -2.22
CA ASP A 302 -32.83 8.19 -3.58
C ASP A 302 -33.80 7.11 -4.09
N GLY A 303 -34.78 6.71 -3.28
CA GLY A 303 -35.83 5.77 -3.66
C GLY A 303 -35.38 4.32 -3.76
N ARG A 304 -34.23 3.96 -3.15
CA ARG A 304 -33.63 2.61 -3.29
C ARG A 304 -34.31 1.53 -2.48
N PHE A 305 -35.08 1.90 -1.46
CA PHE A 305 -35.83 0.95 -0.63
C PHE A 305 -37.19 0.61 -1.25
N GLN A 306 -37.16 0.06 -2.46
CA GLN A 306 -38.34 -0.42 -3.19
C GLN A 306 -38.10 -1.85 -3.66
N LEU A 307 -39.01 -2.77 -3.34
CA LEU A 307 -39.01 -4.13 -3.86
C LEU A 307 -40.32 -4.42 -4.60
N ASN A 308 -40.20 -4.74 -5.88
CA ASN A 308 -41.33 -5.20 -6.69
C ASN A 308 -41.29 -6.72 -6.78
N ILE A 309 -42.19 -7.40 -6.07
CA ILE A 309 -42.28 -8.87 -6.06
C ILE A 309 -43.32 -9.31 -7.09
N PHE A 310 -42.95 -10.22 -8.01
CA PHE A 310 -43.88 -10.76 -9.00
C PHE A 310 -44.07 -12.28 -8.87
N GLY A 311 -45.32 -12.74 -8.98
CA GLY A 311 -45.74 -14.11 -9.27
C GLY A 311 -45.02 -15.24 -8.53
N THR A 312 -43.95 -15.78 -9.13
CA THR A 312 -43.23 -16.97 -8.67
C THR A 312 -42.32 -16.73 -7.46
N GLU A 313 -41.89 -15.49 -7.20
CA GLU A 313 -41.07 -15.13 -6.03
C GLU A 313 -41.89 -15.09 -4.74
N LEU A 314 -43.19 -14.78 -4.87
CA LEU A 314 -44.16 -14.72 -3.77
C LEU A 314 -44.40 -16.10 -3.13
N LEU A 315 -44.32 -17.18 -3.92
CA LEU A 315 -44.46 -18.56 -3.45
C LEU A 315 -43.26 -19.04 -2.62
N CYS A 316 -42.06 -18.47 -2.82
CA CYS A 316 -40.85 -18.82 -2.07
C CYS A 316 -40.78 -18.03 -0.75
N GLN A 317 -41.18 -16.76 -0.76
CA GLN A 317 -41.17 -15.89 0.43
C GLN A 317 -42.32 -16.15 1.41
N MET A 318 -43.43 -16.77 0.98
CA MET A 318 -44.52 -17.19 1.88
C MET A 318 -44.14 -18.31 2.86
N CYS A 319 -42.97 -18.95 2.69
CA CYS A 319 -42.44 -19.92 3.66
C CYS A 319 -41.85 -19.26 4.92
N THR A 320 -41.57 -17.95 4.89
CA THR A 320 -41.04 -17.19 6.03
C THR A 320 -42.07 -16.16 6.49
N TRP A 321 -42.39 -16.17 7.78
CA TRP A 321 -43.48 -15.37 8.38
C TRP A 321 -43.32 -13.86 8.12
N PHE A 322 -44.43 -13.12 7.97
CA PHE A 322 -44.52 -11.71 7.53
C PHE A 322 -43.61 -10.67 8.24
N SER A 323 -43.09 -10.94 9.44
CA SER A 323 -42.10 -10.06 10.10
C SER A 323 -40.68 -10.19 9.52
N VAL A 324 -40.40 -11.28 8.79
CA VAL A 324 -39.10 -11.58 8.17
C VAL A 324 -38.96 -10.89 6.80
N MET A 325 -40.05 -10.38 6.24
CA MET A 325 -40.07 -9.86 4.87
C MET A 325 -39.23 -8.58 4.69
N CYS A 326 -39.24 -7.65 5.65
CA CYS A 326 -38.37 -6.46 5.58
C CYS A 326 -36.88 -6.82 5.71
N ILE A 327 -36.56 -7.80 6.55
CA ILE A 327 -35.19 -8.30 6.72
C ILE A 327 -34.73 -8.96 5.42
N SER A 328 -35.57 -9.79 4.79
CA SER A 328 -35.19 -10.48 3.55
C SER A 328 -35.01 -9.53 2.36
N VAL A 329 -35.77 -8.43 2.27
CA VAL A 329 -35.54 -7.41 1.22
C VAL A 329 -34.19 -6.73 1.40
N LEU A 330 -33.92 -6.26 2.62
CA LEU A 330 -32.68 -5.55 2.94
C LEU A 330 -31.46 -6.46 2.78
N GLU A 331 -31.57 -7.72 3.21
CA GLU A 331 -30.52 -8.73 3.10
C GLU A 331 -30.19 -9.06 1.64
N VAL A 332 -31.20 -9.26 0.79
CA VAL A 332 -30.98 -9.56 -0.64
C VAL A 332 -30.32 -8.37 -1.35
N GLU A 333 -30.82 -7.15 -1.14
CA GLU A 333 -30.27 -5.99 -1.82
C GLU A 333 -28.87 -5.63 -1.28
N LEU A 334 -28.64 -5.79 0.03
CA LEU A 334 -27.32 -5.62 0.61
C LEU A 334 -26.34 -6.66 0.07
N THR A 335 -26.73 -7.95 0.02
CA THR A 335 -25.88 -9.01 -0.55
C THR A 335 -25.57 -8.74 -2.02
N ARG A 336 -26.57 -8.34 -2.81
CA ARG A 336 -26.38 -7.97 -4.23
C ARG A 336 -25.43 -6.79 -4.40
N LEU A 337 -25.51 -5.78 -3.53
CA LEU A 337 -24.58 -4.64 -3.51
C LEU A 337 -23.17 -5.09 -3.12
N LEU A 338 -23.02 -5.90 -2.07
CA LEU A 338 -21.75 -6.45 -1.62
C LEU A 338 -21.08 -7.30 -2.71
N ASP A 339 -21.84 -8.14 -3.42
CA ASP A 339 -21.37 -8.96 -4.53
C ASP A 339 -20.99 -8.12 -5.75
N LYS A 340 -21.79 -7.09 -6.08
CA LYS A 340 -21.47 -6.12 -7.15
C LYS A 340 -20.15 -5.40 -6.86
N GLN A 341 -19.84 -5.16 -5.57
CA GLN A 341 -18.61 -4.51 -5.12
C GLN A 341 -17.45 -5.50 -4.89
N GLY A 342 -17.61 -6.78 -5.25
CA GLY A 342 -16.52 -7.76 -5.26
C GLY A 342 -16.20 -8.38 -3.89
N THR A 343 -17.12 -8.32 -2.92
CA THR A 343 -16.92 -8.98 -1.61
C THR A 343 -16.69 -10.48 -1.75
N ASN A 344 -17.33 -11.09 -2.75
CA ASN A 344 -17.18 -12.50 -3.12
C ASN A 344 -15.77 -12.89 -3.60
N LEU A 345 -14.90 -11.91 -3.88
CA LEU A 345 -13.51 -12.13 -4.25
C LEU A 345 -12.65 -12.42 -3.02
N PHE A 346 -13.07 -12.05 -1.81
CA PHE A 346 -12.35 -12.28 -0.57
C PHE A 346 -12.80 -13.59 0.09
N ASP A 347 -11.83 -14.35 0.62
CA ASP A 347 -12.12 -15.54 1.43
C ASP A 347 -12.42 -15.09 2.87
N ILE A 348 -13.65 -14.63 3.11
CA ILE A 348 -14.10 -14.15 4.42
C ILE A 348 -14.59 -15.33 5.25
N SER A 349 -14.11 -15.43 6.49
CA SER A 349 -14.50 -16.46 7.44
C SER A 349 -14.92 -15.85 8.78
N ASN A 350 -15.91 -16.48 9.42
CA ASN A 350 -16.47 -16.05 10.71
C ASN A 350 -16.85 -14.55 10.79
N PRO A 351 -17.54 -13.97 9.79
CA PRO A 351 -17.97 -12.58 9.88
C PRO A 351 -19.02 -12.42 10.98
N GLU A 352 -18.87 -11.39 11.79
CA GLU A 352 -19.80 -11.05 12.87
C GLU A 352 -20.08 -9.54 12.86
N VAL A 353 -21.36 -9.19 12.94
CA VAL A 353 -21.83 -7.80 13.01
C VAL A 353 -22.45 -7.58 14.38
N LEU A 354 -21.82 -6.73 15.18
CA LEU A 354 -22.15 -6.47 16.57
C LEU A 354 -22.68 -5.04 16.71
N PRO A 355 -24.00 -4.84 16.70
CA PRO A 355 -24.57 -3.53 16.97
C PRO A 355 -24.35 -3.14 18.45
N ARG A 356 -24.06 -1.86 18.66
CA ARG A 356 -23.88 -1.21 19.96
C ARG A 356 -24.62 0.12 19.94
N ASP A 357 -24.73 0.75 21.10
CA ASP A 357 -25.34 2.07 21.19
C ASP A 357 -24.42 3.12 20.56
N GLY A 358 -24.81 3.67 19.40
CA GLY A 358 -24.07 4.70 18.66
C GLY A 358 -23.08 4.21 17.59
N PHE A 359 -22.90 2.89 17.44
CA PHE A 359 -21.99 2.30 16.45
C PHE A 359 -22.23 0.81 16.21
N VAL A 360 -21.63 0.29 15.15
CA VAL A 360 -21.56 -1.15 14.83
C VAL A 360 -20.11 -1.58 14.71
N VAL A 361 -19.78 -2.75 15.26
CA VAL A 361 -18.49 -3.42 15.03
C VAL A 361 -18.71 -4.57 14.06
N ILE A 362 -17.98 -4.57 12.96
CA ILE A 362 -17.91 -5.67 12.00
C ILE A 362 -16.54 -6.31 12.18
N GLN A 363 -16.50 -7.59 12.53
CA GLN A 363 -15.25 -8.32 12.72
C GLN A 363 -15.23 -9.60 11.91
N MET A 364 -14.07 -9.98 11.39
CA MET A 364 -13.93 -11.16 10.54
C MET A 364 -12.50 -11.67 10.48
N ASP A 365 -12.36 -12.94 10.08
CA ASP A 365 -11.11 -13.53 9.65
C ASP A 365 -11.08 -13.58 8.11
N PHE A 366 -9.91 -13.49 7.48
CA PHE A 366 -9.83 -13.56 6.03
C PHE A 366 -8.62 -14.36 5.54
N GLY A 367 -8.84 -15.10 4.45
CA GLY A 367 -7.78 -15.62 3.60
C GLY A 367 -7.49 -14.64 2.47
N PHE A 368 -6.21 -14.46 2.11
CA PHE A 368 -5.87 -13.63 0.95
C PHE A 368 -6.16 -14.40 -0.35
N PRO A 369 -7.13 -13.97 -1.17
CA PRO A 369 -7.48 -14.66 -2.39
C PRO A 369 -6.37 -14.51 -3.44
N HIS A 370 -5.86 -15.63 -3.94
CA HIS A 370 -4.71 -15.62 -4.86
C HIS A 370 -4.98 -14.83 -6.16
N HIS A 371 -6.23 -14.78 -6.62
CA HIS A 371 -6.59 -14.06 -7.84
C HIS A 371 -6.49 -12.54 -7.68
N LEU A 372 -6.82 -11.98 -6.51
CA LEU A 372 -6.64 -10.54 -6.26
C LEU A 372 -5.16 -10.16 -6.26
N LEU A 373 -4.28 -11.04 -5.77
CA LEU A 373 -2.83 -10.82 -5.86
C LEU A 373 -2.41 -10.73 -7.32
N VAL A 374 -2.91 -11.63 -8.17
CA VAL A 374 -2.58 -11.66 -9.60
C VAL A 374 -3.11 -10.44 -10.33
N GLU A 375 -4.35 -10.00 -10.07
CA GLU A 375 -4.91 -8.77 -10.67
C GLU A 375 -4.19 -7.52 -10.19
N PHE A 376 -3.88 -7.43 -8.90
CA PHE A 376 -3.04 -6.38 -8.32
C PHE A 376 -1.69 -6.32 -9.02
N LEU A 377 -0.97 -7.44 -9.11
CA LEU A 377 0.33 -7.50 -9.76
C LEU A 377 0.22 -7.09 -11.23
N LYS A 378 -0.81 -7.54 -11.96
CA LYS A 378 -1.04 -7.10 -13.35
C LYS A 378 -1.22 -5.59 -13.47
N LYS A 379 -1.99 -4.95 -12.58
CA LYS A 379 -2.16 -3.48 -12.57
C LYS A 379 -0.88 -2.74 -12.19
N THR A 380 -0.07 -3.32 -11.31
CA THR A 380 1.17 -2.72 -10.82
C THR A 380 2.32 -2.85 -11.82
N MET A 381 2.25 -3.85 -12.70
CA MET A 381 3.27 -4.21 -13.69
C MET A 381 3.03 -3.63 -15.10
N GLN A 382 1.89 -2.93 -15.32
CA GLN A 382 1.62 -2.10 -16.51
C GLN A 382 2.14 -0.68 -16.29
#